data_AF-A0A974C071-F1
#
_entry.id   AF-A0A974C071-F1
#
_cell.length_a   1.000
_cell.length_b   1.000
_cell.length_c   1.000
_cell.angle_alpha   90.00
_cell.angle_beta   90.00
_cell.angle_gamma   90.00
#
_symmetry.space_group_name_H-M   'P 1'
#
loop_
_entity.id
_entity.type
_entity.pdbx_description
1 polymer ?
#
loop_
_entity_poly.entity_id
_entity_poly.type
_entity_poly.pdbx_seq_one_letter_code
_entity_poly.pdbx_strand_id
1 'polypeptide(L)'
;MCLKCPTTGLYVGETGQTLRQRMNSHRFNIKHGSTDAPVAAHFCSNTHSIKGLWITVLKRNFKTQQEQKEWEFKIMRKFNTLECGLNRDRSCMSRLVFN
;
A
#
# COMPACT_ATOMS: atom_id res chain seq x y z
N MET A 1 -6.85 2.99 -0.24
CA MET A 1 -7.51 3.76 0.83
C MET A 1 -8.84 3.10 1.17
N CYS A 2 -9.19 3.08 2.46
CA CYS A 2 -10.53 2.73 2.94
C CYS A 2 -11.42 3.98 3.01
N LEU A 3 -12.59 3.96 2.36
CA LEU A 3 -13.53 5.09 2.39
C LEU A 3 -14.17 5.31 3.77
N LYS A 4 -14.16 4.29 4.64
CA LYS A 4 -14.65 4.42 6.04
C LYS A 4 -13.60 4.99 7.00
N CYS A 5 -12.33 5.01 6.61
CA CYS A 5 -11.22 5.48 7.42
C CYS A 5 -10.38 6.50 6.64
N PRO A 6 -10.90 7.72 6.38
CA PRO A 6 -10.21 8.69 5.52
C PRO A 6 -8.79 9.02 6.01
N THR A 7 -8.59 9.01 7.33
CA THR A 7 -7.31 9.37 7.97
C THR A 7 -6.42 8.17 8.27
N THR A 8 -6.98 6.99 8.56
CA THR A 8 -6.21 5.81 9.02
C THR A 8 -6.17 4.62 8.04
N GLY A 9 -7.00 4.64 6.99
CA GLY A 9 -7.13 3.56 6.01
C GLY A 9 -6.22 3.70 4.79
N LEU A 10 -5.14 4.48 4.91
CA LEU A 10 -4.21 4.76 3.82
C LEU A 10 -3.11 3.70 3.75
N TYR A 11 -2.87 3.19 2.56
CA TYR A 11 -1.75 2.31 2.24
C TYR A 11 -1.06 2.86 1.00
N VAL A 12 0.26 2.94 1.05
CA VAL A 12 1.12 3.31 -0.08
C VAL A 12 1.95 2.08 -0.41
N GLY A 13 2.02 1.74 -1.68
CA GLY A 13 2.81 0.60 -2.14
C GLY A 13 3.29 0.81 -3.56
N GLU A 14 4.53 0.43 -3.84
CA GLU A 14 5.03 0.30 -5.20
C GLU A 14 4.54 -0.99 -5.88
N THR A 15 4.68 -1.04 -7.19
CA THR A 15 4.50 -2.26 -7.97
C THR A 15 5.28 -2.18 -9.28
N GLY A 16 5.96 -3.26 -9.65
CA GLY A 16 6.50 -3.48 -11.00
C GLY A 16 5.53 -4.21 -11.93
N GLN A 17 4.36 -4.61 -11.40
CA GLN A 17 3.30 -5.26 -12.17
C GLN A 17 2.35 -4.22 -12.77
N THR A 18 1.48 -4.64 -13.68
CA THR A 18 0.39 -3.77 -14.13
C THR A 18 -0.52 -3.41 -12.95
N LEU A 19 -1.14 -2.22 -13.01
CA LEU A 19 -2.11 -1.80 -12.00
C LEU A 19 -3.22 -2.85 -11.80
N ARG A 20 -3.71 -3.45 -12.90
CA ARG A 20 -4.73 -4.51 -12.86
C ARG A 20 -4.26 -5.72 -12.05
N GLN A 21 -3.03 -6.20 -12.26
CA GLN A 21 -2.49 -7.32 -11.50
C GLN A 21 -2.36 -6.98 -10.02
N ARG A 22 -1.84 -5.79 -9.68
CA ARG A 22 -1.70 -5.35 -8.30
C ARG A 22 -3.06 -5.21 -7.60
N MET A 23 -4.06 -4.66 -8.28
CA MET A 23 -5.44 -4.57 -7.79
C MET A 23 -6.02 -5.98 -7.55
N ASN A 24 -5.85 -6.88 -8.51
CA ASN A 24 -6.34 -8.26 -8.39
C ASN A 24 -5.68 -9.00 -7.23
N SER A 25 -4.37 -8.82 -7.02
CA SER A 25 -3.65 -9.37 -5.88
C SER A 25 -4.22 -8.87 -4.55
N HIS A 26 -4.45 -7.56 -4.39
CA HIS A 26 -5.10 -7.04 -3.19
C HIS A 26 -6.50 -7.61 -2.99
N ARG A 27 -7.33 -7.68 -4.04
CA ARG A 27 -8.68 -8.26 -3.97
C ARG A 27 -8.65 -9.74 -3.62
N PHE A 28 -7.71 -10.50 -4.17
CA PHE A 28 -7.52 -11.91 -3.90
C PHE A 28 -7.17 -12.13 -2.43
N ASN A 29 -6.18 -11.40 -1.91
CA ASN A 29 -5.76 -11.53 -0.50
C ASN A 29 -6.90 -11.18 0.47
N ILE A 30 -7.71 -10.16 0.17
CA ILE A 30 -8.89 -9.81 0.98
C ILE A 30 -9.93 -10.93 0.95
N LYS A 31 -10.24 -11.48 -0.23
CA LYS A 31 -11.24 -12.55 -0.39
C LYS A 31 -10.85 -13.85 0.33
N HIS A 32 -9.56 -14.15 0.37
CA HIS A 32 -9.03 -15.38 0.96
C HIS A 32 -8.53 -15.18 2.40
N GLY A 33 -8.76 -14.01 3.01
CA GLY A 33 -8.39 -13.78 4.41
C GLY A 33 -6.89 -13.79 4.69
N SER A 34 -6.05 -13.47 3.70
CA SER A 34 -4.58 -13.49 3.83
C SER A 34 -4.07 -12.28 4.63
N THR A 35 -4.25 -12.32 5.95
CA THR A 35 -4.02 -11.21 6.90
C THR A 35 -2.54 -10.87 7.15
N ASP A 36 -1.61 -11.60 6.52
CA ASP A 36 -0.19 -11.23 6.46
C ASP A 36 0.04 -9.91 5.72
N ALA A 37 -0.81 -9.63 4.72
CA ALA A 37 -0.77 -8.37 4.00
C ALA A 37 -1.58 -7.29 4.75
N PRO A 38 -1.03 -6.09 4.97
CA PRO A 38 -1.69 -5.05 5.78
C PRO A 38 -3.05 -4.61 5.23
N VAL A 39 -3.15 -4.48 3.91
CA VAL A 39 -4.42 -4.13 3.25
C VAL A 39 -5.48 -5.21 3.49
N ALA A 40 -5.10 -6.48 3.38
CA ALA A 40 -6.02 -7.58 3.62
C ALA A 40 -6.43 -7.65 5.09
N ALA A 41 -5.49 -7.54 6.03
CA ALA A 41 -5.77 -7.49 7.46
C ALA A 41 -6.82 -6.43 7.82
N HIS A 42 -6.72 -5.22 7.24
CA HIS A 42 -7.70 -4.17 7.47
C HIS A 42 -9.08 -4.54 6.92
N PHE A 43 -9.18 -4.97 5.67
CA PHE A 43 -10.46 -5.24 5.00
C PHE A 43 -11.11 -6.58 5.36
N CYS A 44 -10.41 -7.48 6.04
CA CYS A 44 -10.95 -8.71 6.61
C CYS A 44 -11.50 -8.54 8.03
N SER A 45 -11.41 -7.35 8.63
CA SER A 45 -12.00 -7.06 9.95
C SER A 45 -13.52 -6.85 9.88
N ASN A 46 -14.23 -7.09 10.99
CA ASN A 46 -15.70 -7.10 11.05
C ASN A 46 -16.39 -5.79 10.61
N THR A 47 -15.69 -4.65 10.64
CA THR A 47 -16.23 -3.32 10.32
C THR A 47 -15.94 -2.86 8.89
N HIS A 48 -15.02 -3.54 8.20
CA HIS A 48 -14.51 -3.15 6.89
C HIS A 48 -14.80 -4.24 5.85
N SER A 49 -14.94 -3.82 4.59
CA SER A 49 -15.12 -4.76 3.48
C SER A 49 -14.52 -4.21 2.21
N ILE A 50 -14.26 -5.10 1.25
CA ILE A 50 -13.69 -4.76 -0.06
C ILE A 50 -14.48 -3.70 -0.84
N LYS A 51 -15.77 -3.48 -0.51
CA LYS A 51 -16.58 -2.41 -1.11
C LYS A 51 -16.05 -1.01 -0.77
N GLY A 52 -15.35 -0.88 0.36
CA GLY A 52 -14.70 0.37 0.77
C GLY A 52 -13.29 0.56 0.22
N LEU A 53 -12.77 -0.36 -0.62
CA LEU A 53 -11.43 -0.26 -1.20
C LEU A 53 -11.41 0.70 -2.39
N TRP A 54 -10.63 1.77 -2.25
CA TRP A 54 -10.33 2.71 -3.33
C TRP A 54 -8.82 2.76 -3.63
N ILE A 55 -8.46 2.84 -4.91
CA ILE A 55 -7.07 2.78 -5.39
C ILE A 55 -6.86 3.92 -6.39
N THR A 56 -5.75 4.63 -6.25
CA THR A 56 -5.33 5.69 -7.17
C THR A 56 -3.84 5.56 -7.49
N VAL A 57 -3.46 6.00 -8.69
CA VAL A 57 -2.06 6.06 -9.12
C VAL A 57 -1.52 7.44 -8.78
N LEU A 58 -0.42 7.49 -8.03
CA LEU A 58 0.22 8.75 -7.62
C LEU A 58 1.33 9.18 -8.58
N LYS A 59 2.09 8.22 -9.12
CA LYS A 59 3.17 8.45 -10.09
C LYS A 59 3.45 7.17 -10.90
N ARG A 60 3.93 7.35 -12.13
CA ARG A 60 4.38 6.30 -13.05
C ARG A 60 5.64 6.74 -13.80
N ASN A 61 6.17 5.87 -14.66
CA ASN A 61 7.31 6.14 -15.55
C ASN A 61 8.61 6.48 -14.79
N PHE A 62 8.88 5.75 -13.72
CA PHE A 62 10.17 5.80 -13.03
C PHE A 62 11.27 5.25 -13.92
N LYS A 63 12.45 5.86 -13.87
CA LYS A 63 13.61 5.42 -14.64
C LYS A 63 14.31 4.23 -13.98
N THR A 64 14.27 4.17 -12.65
CA THR A 64 14.95 3.15 -11.86
C THR A 64 14.06 2.64 -10.72
N GLN A 65 14.31 1.42 -10.24
CA GLN A 65 13.66 0.89 -9.04
C GLN A 65 14.01 1.74 -7.80
N GLN A 66 15.21 2.33 -7.77
CA GLN A 66 15.64 3.22 -6.71
C GLN A 66 14.76 4.48 -6.64
N GLU A 67 14.51 5.12 -7.78
CA GLU A 67 13.61 6.28 -7.86
C GLU A 67 12.19 5.91 -7.42
N GLN A 68 11.70 4.74 -7.81
CA GLN A 68 10.38 4.24 -7.42
C GLN A 68 10.25 4.10 -5.89
N LYS A 69 11.26 3.50 -5.26
CA LYS A 69 11.37 3.33 -3.81
C LYS A 69 11.47 4.63 -3.03
N GLU A 70 12.29 5.57 -3.50
CA GLU A 70 12.40 6.90 -2.90
C GLU A 70 11.07 7.64 -2.95
N TRP A 71 10.35 7.53 -4.07
CA TRP A 71 9.02 8.11 -4.20
C TRP A 71 7.99 7.43 -3.31
N GLU A 72 7.99 6.10 -3.21
CA GLU A 72 7.15 5.36 -2.27
C GLU A 72 7.36 5.89 -0.84
N PHE A 73 8.62 5.96 -0.40
CA PHE A 73 8.98 6.47 0.92
C PHE A 73 8.56 7.93 1.13
N LYS A 74 8.80 8.80 0.15
CA LYS A 74 8.40 10.21 0.20
C LYS A 74 6.89 10.36 0.38
N ILE A 75 6.10 9.53 -0.31
CA ILE A 75 4.65 9.52 -0.21
C ILE A 75 4.18 8.95 1.13
N MET A 76 4.77 7.85 1.61
CA MET A 76 4.49 7.29 2.94
C MET A 76 4.72 8.33 4.04
N ARG A 77 5.82 9.09 3.97
CA ARG A 77 6.11 10.20 4.88
C ARG A 77 5.11 11.34 4.76
N LYS A 78 4.77 11.75 3.54
CA LYS A 78 3.82 12.84 3.29
C LYS A 78 2.42 12.54 3.86
N PHE A 79 1.97 11.29 3.75
CA PHE A 79 0.65 10.87 4.24
C PHE A 79 0.70 10.19 5.62
N ASN A 80 1.87 10.17 6.26
CA ASN A 80 2.11 9.54 7.55
C ASN A 80 1.55 8.10 7.67
N THR A 81 1.68 7.29 6.60
CA THR A 81 1.00 5.99 6.53
C THR A 81 1.63 4.89 7.39
N LEU A 82 2.77 5.18 8.01
CA LEU A 82 3.41 4.31 9.01
C LEU A 82 2.77 4.48 10.40
N GLU A 83 2.52 5.72 10.82
CA GLU A 83 1.96 6.00 12.15
C GLU A 83 0.43 6.05 12.12
N CYS A 84 -0.14 6.53 11.01
CA CYS A 84 -1.56 6.79 10.84
C CYS A 84 -2.09 6.11 9.57
N GLY A 85 -1.56 4.95 9.20
CA GLY A 85 -2.01 4.20 8.03
C GLY A 85 -1.88 2.70 8.20
N LEU A 86 -1.87 1.99 7.09
CA LEU A 86 -1.81 0.53 7.03
C LEU A 86 -0.38 0.01 6.78
N ASN A 87 0.60 0.85 6.45
CA ASN A 87 1.96 0.37 6.21
C ASN A 87 2.60 -0.11 7.52
N ARG A 88 3.02 -1.39 7.59
CA ARG A 88 3.56 -2.01 8.82
C ARG A 88 5.04 -1.75 9.06
N ASP A 89 5.82 -1.60 8.00
CA ASP A 89 7.27 -1.44 8.09
C ASP A 89 7.82 -0.50 7.01
N ARG A 90 9.06 -0.08 7.21
CA ARG A 90 9.87 0.56 6.17
C ARG A 90 10.56 -0.49 5.32
N SER A 91 9.91 -1.60 4.95
CA SER A 91 10.55 -2.71 4.20
C SER A 91 11.32 -2.27 2.94
N CYS A 92 10.99 -1.10 2.39
CA CYS A 92 11.74 -0.42 1.34
C CYS A 92 13.18 0.00 1.74
N MET A 93 13.44 0.36 3.00
CA MET A 93 14.71 0.91 3.49
C MET A 93 15.79 -0.12 3.84
N SER A 94 15.46 -1.40 4.07
CA SER A 94 16.49 -2.41 4.38
C SER A 94 17.43 -2.69 3.19
N ARG A 95 17.08 -2.23 1.99
CA ARG A 95 17.91 -2.31 0.77
C ARG A 95 18.48 -0.97 0.32
N LEU A 96 18.16 0.12 1.02
CA LEU A 96 18.67 1.47 0.77
C LEU A 96 19.88 1.76 1.67
N VAL A 97 20.83 0.81 1.72
CA VAL A 97 22.14 1.11 2.30
C VAL A 97 22.79 2.14 1.38
N PHE A 98 22.88 3.38 1.86
CA PHE A 98 23.72 4.40 1.27
C PHE A 98 25.16 3.92 1.43
N ASN A 99 25.72 3.35 0.35
CA ASN A 99 27.17 3.26 0.18
C ASN A 99 27.67 4.54 -0.48
#